data_AF-A0A165GNY1-F1
#
_entry.id   AF-A0A165GNY1-F1
#
_cell.length_a   1.000
_cell.length_b   1.000
_cell.length_c   1.000
_cell.angle_alpha   90.00
_cell.angle_beta   90.00
_cell.angle_gamma   90.00
#
_symmetry.space_group_name_H-M   'P 1'
#
loop_
_entity.id
_entity.type
_entity.pdbx_description
1 polymer ?
#
loop_
_entity_poly.entity_id
_entity_poly.type
_entity_poly.pdbx_seq_one_letter_code
_entity_poly.pdbx_strand_id
1 'polypeptide(L)'
;MRTTKISARARRTKAHLREMERLNAQASEWIFNENNKDREPGEVDLHGLYVKEAITFTERAINDARRCESNKIHLIVGKGLHSSDGVAKLKPAIEELLRKQGLVAELDQNNSGVLIVNLSATRAGEALKVQ
;
A
#
# COMPACT_ATOMS: atom_id res chain seq x y z
N MET A 1 45.12 3.25 -16.33
CA MET A 1 44.16 4.31 -15.92
C MET A 1 42.75 4.16 -16.56
N ARG A 2 42.12 2.97 -16.57
CA ARG A 2 40.76 2.77 -17.15
C ARG A 2 39.66 2.50 -16.11
N THR A 3 39.99 2.32 -14.84
CA THR A 3 39.07 1.90 -13.77
C THR A 3 38.34 3.05 -13.06
N THR A 4 38.83 4.29 -13.15
CA THR A 4 38.28 5.45 -12.41
C THR A 4 37.05 6.10 -13.07
N LYS A 5 36.85 5.97 -14.38
CA LYS A 5 35.69 6.58 -15.08
C LYS A 5 34.39 5.78 -14.87
N ILE A 6 34.45 4.45 -14.78
CA ILE A 6 33.27 3.59 -14.55
C ILE A 6 32.67 3.85 -13.16
N SER A 7 33.52 4.00 -12.13
CA SER A 7 33.07 4.25 -10.76
C SER A 7 32.45 5.64 -10.56
N ALA A 8 32.87 6.65 -11.34
CA ALA A 8 32.27 7.98 -11.29
C ALA A 8 30.85 8.02 -11.89
N ARG A 9 30.63 7.32 -13.00
CA ARG A 9 29.30 7.23 -13.64
C ARG A 9 28.32 6.44 -12.77
N ALA A 10 28.76 5.30 -12.23
CA ALA A 10 27.95 4.50 -11.31
C ALA A 10 27.57 5.24 -10.02
N ARG A 11 28.47 6.07 -9.46
CA ARG A 11 28.17 6.90 -8.28
C ARG A 11 27.12 7.98 -8.58
N ARG A 12 27.20 8.65 -9.74
CA ARG A 12 26.19 9.63 -10.15
C ARG A 12 24.84 8.96 -10.35
N THR A 13 24.78 7.81 -11.03
CA THR A 13 23.54 7.04 -11.18
C THR A 13 22.93 6.67 -9.83
N LYS A 14 23.74 6.20 -8.87
CA LYS A 14 23.26 5.89 -7.51
C LYS A 14 22.73 7.11 -6.76
N ALA A 15 23.39 8.26 -6.88
CA ALA A 15 22.93 9.50 -6.26
C ALA A 15 21.61 9.99 -6.87
N HIS A 16 21.49 9.95 -8.20
CA HIS A 16 20.24 10.29 -8.89
C HIS A 16 19.09 9.35 -8.53
N LEU A 17 19.34 8.04 -8.43
CA LEU A 17 18.33 7.07 -8.01
C LEU A 17 17.83 7.37 -6.58
N ARG A 18 18.73 7.63 -5.64
CA ARG A 18 18.35 7.98 -4.26
C ARG A 18 17.53 9.27 -4.19
N GLU A 19 17.89 10.28 -4.98
CA GLU A 19 17.15 11.53 -5.01
C GLU A 19 15.76 11.34 -5.64
N MET A 20 15.65 10.53 -6.68
CA MET A 20 14.34 10.15 -7.24
C MET A 20 13.50 9.40 -6.22
N GLU A 21 14.06 8.43 -5.50
CA GLU A 21 13.35 7.71 -4.43
C GLU A 21 12.87 8.67 -3.33
N ARG A 22 13.72 9.64 -2.94
CA ARG A 22 13.36 10.66 -1.95
C ARG A 22 12.21 11.55 -2.42
N LEU A 23 12.27 12.02 -3.66
CA LEU A 23 11.22 12.86 -4.24
C LEU A 23 9.92 12.08 -4.42
N ASN A 24 9.99 10.82 -4.84
CA ASN A 24 8.82 9.94 -4.94
C ASN A 24 8.18 9.70 -3.57
N ALA A 25 8.99 9.47 -2.53
CA ALA A 25 8.48 9.33 -1.16
C ALA A 25 7.75 10.60 -0.68
N GLN A 26 8.29 11.78 -0.96
CA GLN A 26 7.63 13.05 -0.62
C GLN A 26 6.34 13.27 -1.40
N ALA A 27 6.34 12.95 -2.70
CA ALA A 27 5.17 13.08 -3.55
C ALA A 27 4.06 12.10 -3.14
N SER A 28 4.40 10.85 -2.88
CA SER A 28 3.44 9.83 -2.45
C SER A 28 2.84 10.12 -1.08
N GLU A 29 3.63 10.64 -0.13
CA GLU A 29 3.11 11.07 1.16
C GLU A 29 2.16 12.26 1.02
N TRP A 30 2.48 13.22 0.14
CA TRP A 30 1.58 14.34 -0.14
C TRP A 30 0.27 13.88 -0.78
N ILE A 31 0.33 13.03 -1.81
CA ILE A 31 -0.85 12.45 -2.47
C ILE A 31 -1.69 11.66 -1.48
N PHE A 32 -1.06 10.78 -0.69
CA PHE A 32 -1.74 9.99 0.32
C PHE A 32 -2.44 10.88 1.33
N ASN A 33 -1.75 11.87 1.89
CA ASN A 33 -2.33 12.77 2.88
C ASN A 33 -3.51 13.55 2.28
N GLU A 34 -3.35 14.12 1.07
CA GLU A 34 -4.43 14.87 0.41
C GLU A 34 -5.67 13.99 0.15
N ASN A 35 -5.48 12.78 -0.35
CA ASN A 35 -6.58 11.85 -0.66
C ASN A 35 -7.32 11.34 0.58
N ASN A 36 -6.67 11.37 1.75
CA ASN A 36 -7.20 10.81 3.01
C ASN A 36 -7.69 11.86 4.00
N LYS A 37 -7.51 13.16 3.74
CA LYS A 37 -7.95 14.25 4.65
C LYS A 37 -9.45 14.25 4.92
N ASP A 38 -10.26 13.98 3.91
CA ASP A 38 -11.72 14.07 3.96
C ASP A 38 -12.40 12.68 3.96
N ARG A 39 -11.64 11.61 4.24
CA ARG A 39 -12.15 10.24 4.23
C ARG A 39 -12.75 9.85 5.57
N GLU A 40 -13.69 8.91 5.53
CA GLU A 40 -14.29 8.38 6.76
C GLU A 40 -13.28 7.53 7.56
N PRO A 41 -13.44 7.45 8.89
CA PRO A 41 -12.61 6.58 9.71
C PRO A 41 -12.69 5.12 9.24
N GLY A 42 -11.54 4.52 8.93
CA GLY A 42 -11.47 3.15 8.40
C GLY A 42 -11.51 3.06 6.88
N GLU A 43 -11.59 4.19 6.16
CA GLU A 43 -11.32 4.24 4.73
C GLU A 43 -9.91 4.76 4.45
N VAL A 44 -9.20 4.12 3.53
CA VAL A 44 -7.86 4.52 3.12
C VAL A 44 -7.74 4.53 1.61
N ASP A 45 -7.41 5.69 1.07
CA ASP A 45 -7.23 5.91 -0.35
C ASP A 45 -5.77 5.77 -0.77
N LEU A 46 -5.53 4.82 -1.67
CA LEU A 46 -4.23 4.46 -2.22
C LEU A 46 -4.16 4.74 -3.73
N HIS A 47 -5.19 5.36 -4.31
CA HIS A 47 -5.21 5.65 -5.74
C HIS A 47 -4.07 6.61 -6.12
N GLY A 48 -3.52 6.41 -7.30
CA GLY A 48 -2.44 7.26 -7.83
C GLY A 48 -1.06 7.01 -7.21
N LEU A 49 -0.95 6.14 -6.20
CA LEU A 49 0.33 5.74 -5.63
C LEU A 49 1.01 4.65 -6.45
N TYR A 50 2.35 4.58 -6.38
CA TYR A 50 3.07 3.44 -6.93
C TYR A 50 2.88 2.21 -6.04
N VAL A 51 2.98 1.02 -6.64
CA VAL A 51 2.78 -0.28 -5.96
C VAL A 51 3.58 -0.40 -4.66
N LYS A 52 4.86 0.00 -4.66
CA LYS A 52 5.73 -0.07 -3.49
C LYS A 52 5.23 0.82 -2.34
N GLU A 53 4.81 2.04 -2.67
CA GLU A 53 4.33 3.03 -1.70
C GLU A 53 2.99 2.58 -1.12
N ALA A 54 2.08 2.15 -1.98
CA ALA A 54 0.77 1.68 -1.55
C ALA A 54 0.84 0.45 -0.64
N ILE A 55 1.79 -0.47 -0.87
CA ILE A 55 2.07 -1.57 0.06
C ILE A 55 2.43 -1.03 1.45
N THR A 56 3.38 -0.09 1.52
CA THR A 56 3.81 0.53 2.78
C THR A 56 2.66 1.24 3.50
N PHE A 57 1.85 2.02 2.77
CA PHE A 57 0.68 2.70 3.34
C PHE A 57 -0.42 1.72 3.78
N THR A 58 -0.62 0.62 3.04
CA THR A 58 -1.57 -0.44 3.41
C THR A 58 -1.16 -1.11 4.71
N GLU A 59 0.12 -1.48 4.86
CA GLU A 59 0.63 -2.09 6.09
C GLU A 59 0.45 -1.14 7.29
N ARG A 60 0.75 0.14 7.10
CA ARG A 60 0.53 1.18 8.12
C ARG A 60 -0.95 1.26 8.50
N ALA A 61 -1.83 1.36 7.51
CA ALA A 61 -3.27 1.46 7.70
C ALA A 61 -3.86 0.25 8.43
N ILE A 62 -3.43 -0.98 8.08
CA ILE A 62 -3.84 -2.21 8.77
C ILE A 62 -3.39 -2.20 10.23
N ASN A 63 -2.14 -1.79 10.49
CA ASN A 63 -1.61 -1.72 11.85
C ASN A 63 -2.35 -0.68 12.70
N ASP A 64 -2.64 0.49 12.12
CA ASP A 64 -3.39 1.54 12.79
C ASP A 64 -4.84 1.11 13.06
N ALA A 65 -5.50 0.47 12.10
CA ALA A 65 -6.85 -0.08 12.29
C ALA A 65 -6.90 -1.19 13.35
N ARG A 66 -5.88 -2.06 13.42
CA ARG A 66 -5.74 -3.05 14.51
C ARG A 66 -5.59 -2.40 15.88
N ARG A 67 -4.83 -1.30 15.98
CA ARG A 67 -4.68 -0.53 17.24
C ARG A 67 -5.97 0.16 17.65
N CYS A 68 -6.77 0.60 16.69
CA CYS A 68 -8.08 1.21 16.93
C CYS A 68 -9.20 0.18 17.12
N GLU A 69 -8.88 -1.11 17.31
CA GLU A 69 -9.84 -2.23 17.45
C GLU A 69 -10.89 -2.28 16.33
N SER A 70 -10.55 -1.79 15.14
CA SER A 70 -11.44 -1.79 13.99
C SER A 70 -11.51 -3.18 13.38
N ASN A 71 -12.72 -3.68 13.17
CA ASN A 71 -12.95 -5.02 12.61
C ASN A 71 -12.74 -5.08 11.09
N LYS A 72 -12.83 -3.94 10.41
CA LYS A 72 -12.75 -3.81 8.96
C LYS A 72 -12.01 -2.54 8.57
N ILE A 73 -11.42 -2.57 7.39
CA ILE A 73 -10.83 -1.39 6.73
C ILE A 73 -11.15 -1.44 5.24
N HIS A 74 -11.50 -0.29 4.66
CA HIS A 74 -11.78 -0.13 3.23
C HIS A 74 -10.56 0.48 2.54
N LEU A 75 -9.96 -0.27 1.62
CA LEU A 75 -8.80 0.16 0.84
C LEU A 75 -9.25 0.55 -0.57
N ILE A 76 -9.13 1.83 -0.92
CA ILE A 76 -9.48 2.33 -2.26
C ILE A 76 -8.22 2.24 -3.13
N VAL A 77 -8.14 1.20 -3.95
CA VAL A 77 -7.03 0.97 -4.91
C VAL A 77 -7.31 1.59 -6.28
N GLY A 78 -8.54 2.06 -6.50
CA GLY A 78 -8.98 2.64 -7.76
C GLY A 78 -9.41 1.59 -8.80
N LYS A 79 -10.25 2.01 -9.76
CA LYS A 79 -10.91 1.12 -10.74
C LYS A 79 -10.00 0.62 -11.86
N GLY A 80 -8.74 1.08 -11.92
CA GLY A 80 -7.82 0.76 -13.01
C GLY A 80 -8.13 1.42 -14.36
N LEU A 81 -9.11 2.33 -14.45
CA LEU A 81 -9.51 2.94 -15.71
C LEU A 81 -8.44 3.86 -16.35
N HIS A 82 -7.50 4.39 -15.56
CA HIS A 82 -6.49 5.38 -16.02
C HIS A 82 -5.03 4.88 -15.94
N SER A 83 -4.78 3.59 -15.74
CA SER A 83 -3.41 3.07 -15.87
C SER A 83 -2.99 3.17 -17.33
N SER A 84 -1.98 3.99 -17.64
CA SER A 84 -1.46 4.22 -19.00
C SER A 84 -0.99 2.94 -19.73
N ASP A 85 -0.87 1.82 -19.01
CA ASP A 85 -0.54 0.48 -19.53
C ASP A 85 -1.71 -0.54 -19.48
N GLY A 86 -2.93 -0.13 -19.09
CA GLY A 86 -4.10 -1.02 -19.01
C GLY A 86 -4.03 -2.15 -17.97
N VAL A 87 -2.97 -2.19 -17.15
CA VAL A 87 -2.80 -3.16 -16.07
C VAL A 87 -2.91 -2.42 -14.75
N ALA A 88 -4.02 -2.62 -14.04
CA ALA A 88 -4.18 -2.22 -12.65
C ALA A 88 -3.21 -3.06 -11.78
N LYS A 89 -1.91 -2.70 -11.76
CA LYS A 89 -0.85 -3.41 -11.01
C LYS A 89 -1.01 -3.26 -9.49
N LEU A 90 -1.77 -2.27 -9.05
CA LEU A 90 -1.97 -1.95 -7.65
C LEU A 90 -2.84 -2.99 -6.95
N LYS A 91 -4.03 -3.27 -7.49
CA LYS A 91 -4.97 -4.26 -6.96
C LYS A 91 -4.34 -5.65 -6.68
N PRO A 92 -3.69 -6.34 -7.65
CA PRO A 92 -3.13 -7.66 -7.42
C PRO A 92 -1.97 -7.63 -6.42
N ALA A 93 -1.22 -6.53 -6.35
CA ALA A 93 -0.14 -6.40 -5.37
C ALA A 93 -0.67 -6.26 -3.94
N ILE A 94 -1.75 -5.49 -3.75
CA ILE A 94 -2.42 -5.37 -2.45
C ILE A 94 -3.11 -6.68 -2.07
N GLU A 95 -3.81 -7.34 -2.99
CA GLU A 95 -4.40 -8.66 -2.74
C GLU A 95 -3.35 -9.70 -2.34
N GLU A 96 -2.19 -9.72 -3.01
CA GLU A 96 -1.08 -10.60 -2.65
C GLU A 96 -0.52 -10.28 -1.25
N LEU A 97 -0.37 -9.00 -0.91
CA LEU A 97 0.06 -8.56 0.43
C LEU A 97 -0.92 -9.05 1.50
N LEU A 98 -2.22 -8.84 1.31
CA LEU A 98 -3.25 -9.25 2.25
C LEU A 98 -3.28 -10.77 2.44
N ARG A 99 -3.15 -11.52 1.34
CA ARG A 99 -3.03 -12.99 1.38
C ARG A 99 -1.80 -13.43 2.18
N LYS A 100 -0.65 -12.77 2.03
CA LYS A 100 0.57 -13.04 2.81
C LYS A 100 0.39 -12.76 4.30
N GLN A 101 -0.43 -11.77 4.64
CA GLN A 101 -0.77 -11.41 6.02
C GLN A 101 -1.89 -12.28 6.61
N GLY A 102 -2.42 -13.25 5.86
CA GLY A 102 -3.55 -14.09 6.29
C GLY A 102 -4.87 -13.33 6.42
N LEU A 103 -4.99 -12.19 5.75
CA LEU A 103 -6.18 -11.36 5.77
C LEU A 103 -7.08 -11.67 4.58
N VAL A 104 -8.39 -11.66 4.82
CA VAL A 104 -9.40 -11.83 3.77
C VAL A 104 -9.79 -10.45 3.25
N ALA A 105 -9.66 -10.28 1.94
CA ALA A 105 -10.06 -9.08 1.22
C ALA A 105 -11.20 -9.43 0.27
N GLU A 106 -12.27 -8.64 0.31
CA GLU A 106 -13.42 -8.76 -0.58
C GLU A 106 -13.53 -7.49 -1.40
N LEU A 107 -13.94 -7.61 -2.66
CA LEU A 107 -14.21 -6.45 -3.50
C LEU A 107 -15.62 -5.95 -3.23
N ASP A 108 -15.76 -4.64 -3.15
CA ASP A 108 -17.09 -4.03 -3.09
C ASP A 108 -17.85 -4.28 -4.41
N GLN A 109 -19.11 -4.72 -4.29
CA GLN A 109 -19.95 -5.09 -5.44
C GLN A 109 -20.36 -3.86 -6.27
N ASN A 110 -20.41 -2.69 -5.65
CA ASN A 110 -20.82 -1.43 -6.29
C ASN A 110 -19.60 -0.63 -6.77
N ASN A 111 -18.43 -0.85 -6.18
CA ASN A 111 -17.20 -0.18 -6.52
C ASN A 111 -16.00 -1.13 -6.58
N SER A 112 -15.71 -1.63 -7.79
CA SER A 112 -14.59 -2.52 -8.09
C SER A 112 -13.18 -1.95 -7.75
N GLY A 113 -13.11 -0.66 -7.40
CA GLY A 113 -11.89 -0.01 -6.91
C GLY A 113 -11.73 -0.01 -5.39
N VAL A 114 -12.64 -0.64 -4.63
CA VAL A 114 -12.60 -0.72 -3.16
C VAL A 114 -12.44 -2.18 -2.71
N LEU A 115 -11.44 -2.41 -1.86
CA LEU A 115 -11.14 -3.68 -1.21
C LEU A 115 -11.51 -3.56 0.27
N ILE A 116 -12.49 -4.33 0.70
CA ILE A 116 -12.93 -4.46 2.08
C ILE A 116 -12.08 -5.55 2.74
N VAL A 117 -11.26 -5.17 3.71
CA VAL A 117 -10.37 -6.10 4.42
C VAL A 117 -10.93 -6.37 5.81
N ASN A 118 -11.18 -7.63 6.12
CA ASN A 118 -11.62 -8.06 7.44
C ASN A 118 -10.41 -8.29 8.35
N LEU A 119 -10.29 -7.46 9.40
CA LEU A 119 -9.21 -7.53 10.40
C LEU A 119 -9.55 -8.44 11.59
N SER A 120 -10.83 -8.81 11.73
CA SER A 120 -11.34 -9.67 12.81
C SER A 120 -10.82 -11.12 12.77
N ALA A 121 -10.23 -11.56 11.66
CA ALA A 121 -9.74 -12.94 11.49
C ALA A 121 -8.52 -13.30 12.36
N THR A 122 -7.88 -12.32 13.02
CA THR A 122 -6.72 -12.57 13.90
C THR A 122 -7.09 -12.93 15.35
N ARG A 123 -8.37 -13.20 15.66
CA ARG A 123 -8.78 -13.73 16.99
C ARG A 123 -8.93 -15.25 17.06
N ALA A 124 -8.52 -16.01 16.05
CA ALA A 124 -8.55 -17.48 16.09
C ALA A 124 -7.26 -18.13 16.65
N GLY A 125 -6.40 -17.38 17.36
CA GLY A 125 -5.12 -17.88 17.89
C GLY A 125 -4.90 -17.74 19.40
N GLU A 126 -5.81 -17.10 20.16
CA GLU A 126 -5.57 -16.77 21.58
C GLU A 126 -6.75 -17.12 22.50
N ALA A 127 -7.35 -18.29 22.30
CA ALA A 127 -8.41 -18.82 23.17
C ALA A 127 -8.27 -20.32 23.51
N LEU A 128 -7.07 -20.90 23.41
CA LEU A 128 -6.77 -22.21 24.01
C LEU A 128 -5.48 -22.12 24.82
N LYS A 129 -5.60 -21.70 26.08
CA LYS A 129 -4.86 -22.27 27.23
C LYS A 129 -5.56 -21.81 28.51
N VAL A 130 -6.77 -22.32 28.71
CA VAL A 130 -7.33 -22.53 30.05
C VAL A 130 -7.53 -24.03 30.20
N GLN A 131 -6.57 -24.67 30.86
CA GLN A 131 -6.69 -25.84 31.72
C GLN A 131 -5.29 -26.18 32.26
#